data_AF-A0A925FC76-F1
#
_entry.id   AF-A0A925FC76-F1
#
_cell.length_a   1.000
_cell.length_b   1.000
_cell.length_c   1.000
_cell.angle_alpha   90.00
_cell.angle_beta   90.00
_cell.angle_gamma   90.00
#
_symmetry.space_group_name_H-M   'P 1'
#
loop_
_entity.id
_entity.type
_entity.pdbx_description
1 polymer ?
#
loop_
_entity_poly.entity_id
_entity_poly.type
_entity_poly.pdbx_seq_one_letter_code
_entity_poly.pdbx_strand_id
1 'polypeptide(L)'
;MSGPSPNATRIVQPDLPQLLVIVLITAVGSAMNSIAGGGTLLTFPALVALGVPGLVANATSTVALLPGAVGAFLGYRGALEGAKDWAIRFAIPSLLGGVVGAILVMLTPAERFDALVPWLVLGATTLFIIQRPAMRLLRSHTPAPVTSATGDPAIPGAPFALLAAQFLIGVYGGYFGAGMGILMLAALGFMGFTNIHRMNGLKALGGTCANLMAAAAFALSDLVNWPIAGAMMVGAIVGGYGGSRLAQRVSQEWVRRTIIMIGLASGIWMLARGMN
;
A
#
# COMPACT_ATOMS: atom_id res chain seq x y z
N MET A 1 12.09 26.06 -32.24
CA MET A 1 12.00 26.30 -30.79
C MET A 1 10.55 26.60 -30.45
N SER A 2 9.75 25.56 -30.22
CA SER A 2 8.36 25.66 -29.77
C SER A 2 8.37 25.61 -28.24
N GLY A 3 8.07 26.73 -27.59
CA GLY A 3 7.95 26.78 -26.13
C GLY A 3 6.85 25.85 -25.62
N PRO A 4 6.92 25.39 -24.36
CA PRO A 4 5.89 24.54 -23.77
C PRO A 4 4.55 25.29 -23.72
N SER A 5 3.46 24.56 -23.98
CA SER A 5 2.11 25.11 -24.07
C SER A 5 1.64 25.67 -22.70
N PRO A 6 0.82 26.74 -22.66
CA PRO A 6 0.42 27.42 -21.42
C PRO A 6 -0.51 26.62 -20.49
N ASN A 7 -0.87 25.38 -20.84
CA ASN A 7 -1.84 24.56 -20.11
C ASN A 7 -1.22 23.43 -19.29
N ALA A 8 0.10 23.23 -19.36
CA ALA A 8 0.80 22.31 -18.47
C ALA A 8 0.95 22.98 -17.09
N THR A 9 0.50 22.33 -16.01
CA THR A 9 0.70 22.70 -14.59
C THR A 9 -0.18 23.79 -13.96
N ARG A 10 -1.51 23.81 -14.20
CA ARG A 10 -2.42 24.20 -13.09
C ARG A 10 -2.54 23.01 -12.14
N ILE A 11 -1.54 22.84 -11.28
CA ILE A 11 -1.63 21.96 -10.13
C ILE A 11 -2.84 22.43 -9.31
N VAL A 12 -3.86 21.58 -9.16
CA VAL A 12 -5.06 21.89 -8.37
C VAL A 12 -4.59 22.33 -6.97
N GLN A 13 -4.82 23.60 -6.64
CA GLN A 13 -4.56 24.14 -5.31
C GLN A 13 -5.82 23.92 -4.47
N PRO A 14 -5.78 23.00 -3.49
CA PRO A 14 -6.94 22.76 -2.64
C PRO A 14 -7.19 23.96 -1.73
N ASP A 15 -8.46 24.26 -1.48
CA ASP A 15 -8.87 25.21 -0.44
C ASP A 15 -8.72 24.57 0.97
N LEU A 16 -8.82 25.40 2.01
CA LEU A 16 -8.66 24.93 3.40
C LEU A 16 -9.66 23.79 3.76
N PRO A 17 -10.95 23.84 3.38
CA PRO A 17 -11.87 22.72 3.57
C PRO A 17 -11.43 21.42 2.88
N GLN A 18 -10.96 21.48 1.62
CA GLN A 18 -10.46 20.31 0.91
C GLN A 18 -9.24 19.72 1.60
N LEU A 19 -8.31 20.55 2.10
CA LEU A 19 -7.16 20.09 2.87
C LEU A 19 -7.57 19.35 4.14
N LEU A 20 -8.58 19.84 4.88
CA LEU A 20 -9.09 19.14 6.06
C LEU A 20 -9.72 17.79 5.72
N VAL A 21 -10.48 17.71 4.62
CA VAL A 21 -11.05 16.46 4.13
C VAL A 21 -9.93 15.48 3.72
N ILE A 22 -8.89 15.96 3.04
CA ILE A 22 -7.71 15.16 2.66
C ILE A 22 -7.01 14.61 3.91
N VAL A 23 -6.81 15.43 4.95
CA VAL A 23 -6.22 14.97 6.23
C VAL A 23 -7.05 13.83 6.82
N LEU A 24 -8.37 13.99 6.91
CA LEU A 24 -9.26 12.98 7.49
C LEU A 24 -9.28 11.68 6.67
N ILE A 25 -9.44 11.77 5.35
CA ILE A 25 -9.42 10.62 4.45
C ILE A 25 -8.07 9.90 4.55
N THR A 26 -6.97 10.66 4.63
CA THR A 26 -5.63 10.08 4.73
C THR A 26 -5.37 9.45 6.09
N ALA A 27 -5.91 10.02 7.18
CA ALA A 27 -5.86 9.40 8.50
C ALA A 27 -6.59 8.05 8.52
N VAL A 28 -7.80 8.00 7.97
CA VAL A 28 -8.58 6.76 7.85
C VAL A 28 -7.86 5.75 6.94
N GLY A 29 -7.40 6.20 5.77
CA GLY A 29 -6.65 5.37 4.83
C GLY A 29 -5.36 4.81 5.44
N SER A 30 -4.55 5.64 6.09
CA SER A 30 -3.31 5.20 6.74
C SER A 30 -3.59 4.21 7.88
N ALA A 31 -4.67 4.40 8.66
CA ALA A 31 -5.10 3.42 9.65
C ALA A 31 -5.51 2.09 9.02
N MET A 32 -6.29 2.11 7.93
CA MET A 32 -6.65 0.93 7.15
C MET A 32 -5.40 0.23 6.57
N ASN A 33 -4.38 1.00 6.19
CA ASN A 33 -3.11 0.46 5.69
C ASN A 33 -2.35 -0.29 6.80
N SER A 34 -2.24 0.31 7.99
CA SER A 34 -1.64 -0.33 9.16
C SER A 34 -2.33 -1.62 9.53
N ILE A 35 -3.67 -1.65 9.47
CA ILE A 35 -4.50 -2.80 9.84
C ILE A 35 -4.44 -3.92 8.80
N ALA A 36 -4.80 -3.61 7.55
CA ALA A 36 -5.07 -4.61 6.51
C ALA A 36 -4.33 -4.38 5.17
N GLY A 37 -3.64 -3.24 5.00
CA GLY A 37 -2.82 -2.97 3.80
C GLY A 37 -3.59 -2.42 2.58
N GLY A 38 -4.81 -1.92 2.78
CA GLY A 38 -5.69 -1.42 1.72
C GLY A 38 -5.95 0.09 1.74
N GLY A 39 -5.18 0.87 2.52
CA GLY A 39 -5.44 2.29 2.73
C GLY A 39 -5.42 3.16 1.47
N THR A 40 -4.50 2.84 0.54
CA THR A 40 -4.37 3.58 -0.71
C THR A 40 -5.58 3.38 -1.64
N LEU A 41 -6.35 2.30 -1.47
CA LEU A 41 -7.62 2.12 -2.20
C LEU A 41 -8.68 3.14 -1.81
N LEU A 42 -8.49 3.86 -0.69
CA LEU A 42 -9.30 5.00 -0.29
C LEU A 42 -8.63 6.32 -0.71
N THR A 43 -7.34 6.52 -0.39
CA THR A 43 -6.70 7.83 -0.59
C THR A 43 -6.52 8.18 -2.06
N PHE A 44 -6.15 7.21 -2.90
CA PHE A 44 -5.88 7.48 -4.32
C PHE A 44 -7.15 7.89 -5.09
N PRO A 45 -8.28 7.15 -5.04
CA PRO A 45 -9.49 7.58 -5.74
C PRO A 45 -10.05 8.90 -5.20
N ALA A 46 -9.86 9.19 -3.91
CA ALA A 46 -10.26 10.48 -3.34
C ALA A 46 -9.50 11.66 -3.98
N LEU A 47 -8.20 11.53 -4.23
CA LEU A 47 -7.43 12.56 -4.94
C LEU A 47 -7.89 12.71 -6.39
N VAL A 48 -8.16 11.60 -7.09
CA VAL A 48 -8.67 11.64 -8.47
C VAL A 48 -10.07 12.28 -8.54
N ALA A 49 -10.91 12.07 -7.52
CA ALA A 49 -12.20 12.72 -7.38
C ALA A 49 -12.08 14.24 -7.15
N LEU A 50 -11.00 14.69 -6.49
CA LEU A 50 -10.66 16.11 -6.34
C LEU A 50 -10.01 16.72 -7.61
N GLY A 51 -9.97 15.97 -8.72
CA GLY A 51 -9.43 16.45 -9.99
C GLY A 51 -7.92 16.37 -10.13
N VAL A 52 -7.23 15.68 -9.20
CA VAL A 52 -5.78 15.45 -9.32
C VAL A 52 -5.54 14.38 -10.40
N PRO A 53 -4.65 14.63 -11.39
CA PRO A 53 -4.29 13.63 -12.40
C PRO A 53 -3.78 12.33 -11.75
N GLY A 54 -4.05 11.17 -12.36
CA GLY A 54 -3.76 9.87 -11.72
C GLY A 54 -2.29 9.71 -11.36
N LEU A 55 -1.37 10.07 -12.27
CA LEU A 55 0.06 9.95 -12.01
C LEU A 55 0.52 10.85 -10.84
N VAL A 56 0.00 12.09 -10.79
CA VAL A 56 0.26 13.05 -9.70
C VAL A 56 -0.34 12.57 -8.39
N ALA A 57 -1.56 12.01 -8.40
CA ALA A 57 -2.22 11.46 -7.24
C ALA A 57 -1.45 10.27 -6.66
N ASN A 58 -0.94 9.38 -7.52
CA ASN A 58 -0.12 8.24 -7.13
C ASN A 58 1.20 8.67 -6.49
N ALA A 59 1.94 9.57 -7.15
CA ALA A 59 3.21 10.11 -6.65
C ALA A 59 3.01 10.83 -5.31
N THR A 60 2.02 11.74 -5.24
CA THR A 60 1.67 12.51 -4.04
C THR A 60 1.27 11.61 -2.88
N SER A 61 0.40 10.63 -3.11
CA SER A 61 -0.04 9.70 -2.06
C SER A 61 1.10 8.81 -1.58
N THR A 62 2.01 8.38 -2.46
CA THR A 62 3.15 7.54 -2.08
C THR A 62 4.11 8.28 -1.14
N VAL A 63 4.48 9.50 -1.51
CA VAL A 63 5.33 10.36 -0.68
C VAL A 63 4.65 10.67 0.65
N ALA A 64 3.37 11.02 0.61
CA ALA A 64 2.66 11.46 1.80
C ALA A 64 2.33 10.34 2.81
N LEU A 65 2.16 9.10 2.34
CA LEU A 65 1.87 7.95 3.20
C LEU A 65 3.12 7.33 3.84
N LEU A 66 4.33 7.69 3.38
CA LEU A 66 5.58 7.12 3.90
C LEU A 66 5.75 7.32 5.42
N PRO A 67 5.54 8.51 6.01
CA PRO A 67 5.62 8.68 7.46
C PRO A 67 4.63 7.79 8.23
N GLY A 68 3.43 7.59 7.67
CA GLY A 68 2.43 6.66 8.23
C GLY A 68 2.87 5.20 8.17
N ALA A 69 3.50 4.78 7.07
CA ALA A 69 4.08 3.44 6.92
C ALA A 69 5.23 3.19 7.93
N VAL A 70 6.13 4.18 8.11
CA VAL A 70 7.17 4.14 9.14
C VAL A 70 6.53 4.04 10.54
N GLY A 71 5.50 4.84 10.83
CA GLY A 71 4.75 4.76 12.09
C GLY A 71 4.13 3.38 12.32
N ALA A 72 3.58 2.76 11.28
CA ALA A 72 3.04 1.40 11.35
C ALA A 72 4.14 0.36 11.65
N PHE A 73 5.28 0.46 10.97
CA PHE A 73 6.43 -0.40 11.24
C PHE A 73 6.92 -0.27 12.68
N LEU A 74 7.06 0.96 13.19
CA LEU A 74 7.45 1.21 14.59
C LEU A 74 6.43 0.64 15.59
N GLY A 75 5.14 0.67 15.26
CA GLY A 75 4.09 0.05 16.07
C GLY A 75 4.17 -1.47 16.13
N TYR A 76 4.64 -2.13 15.07
CA TYR A 76 4.78 -3.58 15.00
C TYR A 76 6.21 -4.10 15.22
N ARG A 77 7.20 -3.23 15.46
CA ARG A 77 8.62 -3.64 15.59
C ARG A 77 8.86 -4.72 16.65
N GLY A 78 8.12 -4.69 17.75
CA GLY A 78 8.21 -5.71 18.81
C GLY A 78 7.73 -7.09 18.36
N ALA A 79 6.82 -7.16 17.38
CA ALA A 79 6.37 -8.45 16.83
C ALA A 79 7.42 -9.16 15.97
N LEU A 80 8.49 -8.45 15.58
CA LEU A 80 9.62 -8.96 14.79
C LEU A 80 10.81 -9.42 15.65
N GLU A 81 10.70 -9.35 16.98
CA GLU A 81 11.72 -9.87 17.87
C GLU A 81 11.95 -11.38 17.60
N GLY A 82 13.23 -11.76 17.50
CA GLY A 82 13.64 -13.12 17.12
C GLY A 82 13.59 -13.45 15.62
N ALA A 83 13.23 -12.50 14.74
CA ALA A 83 13.16 -12.71 13.28
C ALA A 83 13.97 -11.69 12.45
N LYS A 84 15.02 -11.07 13.03
CA LYS A 84 15.80 -9.99 12.41
C LYS A 84 16.43 -10.38 11.07
N ASP A 85 17.08 -11.53 10.99
CA ASP A 85 17.75 -11.98 9.77
C ASP A 85 16.76 -12.18 8.62
N TRP A 86 15.59 -12.72 8.95
CA TRP A 86 14.51 -12.89 7.99
C TRP A 86 13.92 -11.56 7.55
N ALA A 87 13.71 -10.64 8.49
CA ALA A 87 13.25 -9.28 8.22
C ALA A 87 14.20 -8.53 7.26
N ILE A 88 15.52 -8.67 7.43
CA ILE A 88 16.53 -8.09 6.52
C ILE A 88 16.43 -8.73 5.13
N ARG A 89 16.37 -10.06 5.05
CA ARG A 89 16.22 -10.78 3.77
C ARG A 89 14.94 -10.39 3.03
N PHE A 90 13.87 -10.05 3.75
CA PHE A 90 12.61 -9.56 3.20
C PHE A 90 12.67 -8.09 2.77
N ALA A 91 13.45 -7.27 3.48
CA ALA A 91 13.61 -5.84 3.16
C ALA A 91 14.33 -5.61 1.83
N ILE A 92 15.39 -6.38 1.53
CA ILE A 92 16.19 -6.23 0.29
C ILE A 92 15.33 -6.32 -0.99
N PRO A 93 14.56 -7.39 -1.25
CA PRO A 93 13.72 -7.47 -2.44
C PRO A 93 12.62 -6.40 -2.43
N SER A 94 12.16 -5.95 -1.26
CA SER A 94 11.18 -4.85 -1.16
C SER A 94 11.77 -3.52 -1.62
N LEU A 95 13.01 -3.21 -1.22
CA LEU A 95 13.73 -2.01 -1.67
C LEU A 95 13.96 -2.04 -3.18
N LEU A 96 14.52 -3.15 -3.69
CA LEU A 96 14.80 -3.33 -5.12
C LEU A 96 13.51 -3.27 -5.95
N GLY A 97 12.46 -3.95 -5.51
CA GLY A 97 11.16 -3.91 -6.13
C GLY A 97 10.59 -2.49 -6.15
N GLY A 98 10.65 -1.77 -5.03
CA GLY A 98 10.19 -0.39 -4.94
C GLY A 98 10.88 0.54 -5.94
N VAL A 99 12.21 0.41 -6.12
CA VAL A 99 12.96 1.17 -7.14
C VAL A 99 12.45 0.83 -8.54
N VAL A 100 12.38 -0.46 -8.89
CA VAL A 100 11.95 -0.90 -10.23
C VAL A 100 10.52 -0.46 -10.50
N GLY A 101 9.61 -0.60 -9.54
CA GLY A 101 8.22 -0.15 -9.65
C GLY A 101 8.10 1.35 -9.89
N ALA A 102 8.85 2.15 -9.15
CA ALA A 102 8.85 3.60 -9.29
C ALA A 102 9.39 4.04 -10.66
N ILE A 103 10.47 3.39 -11.13
CA ILE A 103 10.99 3.63 -12.49
C ILE A 103 9.94 3.28 -13.54
N LEU A 104 9.28 2.12 -13.42
CA LEU A 104 8.25 1.69 -14.36
C LEU A 104 7.10 2.70 -14.46
N VAL A 105 6.63 3.24 -13.32
CA VAL A 105 5.52 4.21 -13.37
C VAL A 105 5.98 5.57 -13.92
N MET A 106 7.20 6.02 -13.62
CA MET A 106 7.74 7.25 -14.20
C MET A 106 7.97 7.16 -15.72
N LEU A 107 8.22 5.96 -16.23
CA LEU A 107 8.31 5.68 -17.67
C LEU A 107 6.95 5.46 -18.34
N THR A 108 5.86 5.37 -17.56
CA THR A 108 4.52 5.14 -18.09
C THR A 108 3.89 6.46 -18.51
N PRO A 109 3.46 6.61 -19.78
CA PRO A 109 2.72 7.79 -20.22
C PRO A 109 1.45 8.00 -19.39
N ALA A 110 1.13 9.26 -19.08
CA ALA A 110 0.02 9.62 -18.20
C ALA A 110 -1.32 9.02 -18.68
N GLU A 111 -1.58 9.03 -19.99
CA GLU A 111 -2.80 8.49 -20.58
C GLU A 111 -2.89 6.97 -20.39
N ARG A 112 -1.75 6.26 -20.50
CA ARG A 112 -1.70 4.81 -20.24
C ARG A 112 -1.87 4.51 -18.76
N PHE A 113 -1.27 5.32 -17.89
CA PHE A 113 -1.45 5.16 -16.46
C PHE A 113 -2.93 5.31 -16.09
N ASP A 114 -3.57 6.40 -16.51
CA ASP A 114 -4.98 6.68 -16.23
C ASP A 114 -5.92 5.58 -16.77
N ALA A 115 -5.62 5.01 -17.94
CA ALA A 115 -6.36 3.87 -18.48
C ALA A 115 -6.18 2.58 -17.65
N LEU A 116 -5.02 2.38 -17.02
CA LEU A 116 -4.72 1.21 -16.17
C LEU A 116 -5.32 1.35 -14.77
N VAL A 117 -5.45 2.56 -14.24
CA VAL A 117 -5.85 2.81 -12.86
C VAL A 117 -7.13 2.08 -12.43
N PRO A 118 -8.26 2.12 -13.17
CA PRO A 118 -9.48 1.42 -12.74
C PRO A 118 -9.25 -0.08 -12.59
N TRP A 119 -8.47 -0.68 -13.50
CA TRP A 119 -8.11 -2.09 -13.45
C TRP A 119 -7.16 -2.41 -12.29
N LEU A 120 -6.24 -1.51 -11.96
CA LEU A 120 -5.36 -1.66 -10.80
C LEU A 120 -6.15 -1.62 -9.48
N VAL A 121 -7.11 -0.70 -9.35
CA VAL A 121 -7.98 -0.58 -8.18
C VAL A 121 -8.89 -1.81 -8.04
N LEU A 122 -9.56 -2.21 -9.13
CA LEU A 122 -10.44 -3.39 -9.13
C LEU A 122 -9.66 -4.68 -8.93
N GLY A 123 -8.49 -4.82 -9.56
CA GLY A 123 -7.60 -5.96 -9.39
C GLY A 123 -7.12 -6.10 -7.93
N ALA A 124 -6.63 -5.01 -7.34
CA ALA A 124 -6.24 -4.98 -5.92
C ALA A 124 -7.42 -5.34 -4.99
N THR A 125 -8.60 -4.79 -5.26
CA THR A 125 -9.82 -5.06 -4.49
C THR A 125 -10.25 -6.52 -4.63
N THR A 126 -10.19 -7.07 -5.83
CA THR A 126 -10.54 -8.47 -6.14
C THR A 126 -9.58 -9.42 -5.45
N LEU A 127 -8.27 -9.16 -5.51
CA LEU A 127 -7.25 -9.91 -4.78
C LEU A 127 -7.52 -9.86 -3.27
N PHE A 128 -7.94 -8.72 -2.73
CA PHE A 128 -8.33 -8.61 -1.32
C PHE A 128 -9.60 -9.40 -0.94
N ILE A 129 -10.58 -9.46 -1.84
CA ILE A 129 -11.77 -10.28 -1.68
C ILE A 129 -11.39 -11.77 -1.64
N ILE A 130 -10.53 -12.21 -2.57
CA ILE A 130 -10.12 -13.62 -2.75
C ILE A 130 -9.12 -14.07 -1.67
N GLN A 131 -8.29 -13.17 -1.15
CA GLN A 131 -7.24 -13.49 -0.18
C GLN A 131 -7.73 -14.36 0.98
N ARG A 132 -8.86 -13.98 1.60
CA ARG A 132 -9.38 -14.68 2.78
C ARG A 132 -9.91 -16.09 2.47
N PRO A 133 -10.81 -16.30 1.49
CA PRO A 133 -11.25 -17.65 1.13
C PRO A 133 -10.09 -18.51 0.62
N ALA A 134 -9.16 -17.95 -0.17
CA ALA A 134 -7.98 -18.68 -0.64
C ALA A 134 -7.11 -19.17 0.53
N MET A 135 -6.82 -18.31 1.51
CA MET A 135 -6.08 -18.70 2.71
C MET A 135 -6.84 -19.72 3.57
N ARG A 136 -8.18 -19.67 3.62
CA ARG A 136 -9.00 -20.65 4.36
C ARG A 136 -8.98 -22.03 3.70
N LEU A 137 -9.14 -22.08 2.38
CA LEU A 137 -9.10 -23.33 1.61
C LEU A 137 -7.72 -23.99 1.67
N LEU A 138 -6.65 -23.20 1.67
CA LEU A 138 -5.30 -23.75 1.80
C LEU A 138 -5.04 -24.34 3.19
N ARG A 139 -5.57 -23.68 4.23
CA ARG A 139 -5.48 -24.15 5.62
C ARG A 139 -6.22 -25.46 5.87
N SER A 140 -7.26 -25.78 5.10
CA SER A 140 -7.94 -27.08 5.22
C SER A 140 -7.17 -28.24 4.58
N HIS A 141 -6.14 -27.96 3.78
CA HIS A 141 -5.35 -28.97 3.05
C HIS A 141 -3.89 -29.10 3.52
N THR A 142 -3.47 -28.31 4.52
CA THR A 142 -2.09 -28.34 5.02
C THR A 142 -2.06 -28.88 6.46
N PRO A 143 -1.34 -29.98 6.76
CA PRO A 143 -1.16 -30.46 8.13
C PRO A 143 -0.55 -29.35 9.00
N ALA A 144 -0.97 -29.25 10.26
CA ALA A 144 -0.42 -28.28 11.20
C ALA A 144 1.12 -28.37 11.23
N PRO A 145 1.86 -27.27 10.97
CA PRO A 145 3.32 -27.29 11.09
C PRO A 145 3.70 -27.64 12.53
N VAL A 146 4.82 -28.33 12.72
CA VAL A 146 5.43 -28.51 14.04
C VAL A 146 5.79 -27.12 14.56
N THR A 147 4.94 -26.59 15.42
CA THR A 147 5.07 -25.25 16.00
C THR A 147 6.24 -25.24 16.96
N SER A 148 7.20 -24.33 16.75
CA SER A 148 8.06 -23.89 17.84
C SER A 148 7.19 -23.23 18.92
N ALA A 149 7.67 -23.10 20.16
CA ALA A 149 6.91 -22.48 21.28
C ALA A 149 6.35 -21.06 20.98
N THR A 150 6.77 -20.43 19.88
CA THR A 150 6.33 -19.13 19.35
C THR A 150 5.23 -19.20 18.27
N GLY A 151 4.81 -20.39 17.84
CA GLY A 151 3.77 -20.58 16.81
C GLY A 151 4.23 -20.40 15.36
N ASP A 152 5.53 -20.18 15.13
CA ASP A 152 6.12 -20.12 13.79
C ASP A 152 6.54 -21.52 13.30
N PRO A 153 6.43 -21.80 11.98
CA PRO A 153 7.19 -22.90 11.38
C PRO A 153 8.69 -22.67 11.69
N ALA A 154 9.46 -23.72 11.94
CA ALA A 154 10.93 -23.63 11.94
C ALA A 154 11.33 -22.95 10.63
N ILE A 155 11.78 -21.68 10.71
CA ILE A 155 11.91 -20.76 9.56
C ILE A 155 12.69 -21.49 8.46
N PRO A 156 12.03 -22.04 7.42
CA PRO A 156 12.75 -22.67 6.33
C PRO A 156 13.52 -21.52 5.68
N GLY A 157 14.82 -21.71 5.40
CA GLY A 157 15.66 -20.64 4.85
C GLY A 157 14.91 -19.90 3.74
N ALA A 158 14.69 -18.59 3.92
CA ALA A 158 13.76 -17.78 3.13
C ALA A 158 13.74 -18.24 1.66
N PRO A 159 12.73 -19.03 1.23
CA PRO A 159 12.84 -19.76 -0.03
C PRO A 159 12.92 -18.74 -1.15
N PHE A 160 13.74 -19.01 -2.17
CA PHE A 160 13.93 -18.08 -3.29
C PHE A 160 12.60 -17.60 -3.87
N ALA A 161 11.60 -18.48 -3.94
CA ALA A 161 10.23 -18.15 -4.35
C ALA A 161 9.58 -17.03 -3.52
N LEU A 162 9.84 -16.97 -2.20
CA LEU A 162 9.36 -15.88 -1.34
C LEU A 162 10.02 -14.56 -1.68
N LEU A 163 11.35 -14.58 -1.82
CA LEU A 163 12.10 -13.35 -2.09
C LEU A 163 11.75 -12.82 -3.48
N ALA A 164 11.54 -13.72 -4.45
CA ALA A 164 11.03 -13.38 -5.77
C ALA A 164 9.60 -12.83 -5.71
N ALA A 165 8.68 -13.49 -4.98
CA ALA A 165 7.33 -12.98 -4.80
C ALA A 165 7.32 -11.60 -4.11
N GLN A 166 8.14 -11.42 -3.08
CA GLN A 166 8.28 -10.15 -2.37
C GLN A 166 8.88 -9.06 -3.27
N PHE A 167 9.84 -9.41 -4.13
CA PHE A 167 10.36 -8.49 -5.13
C PHE A 167 9.24 -8.05 -6.08
N LEU A 168 8.47 -8.97 -6.65
CA LEU A 168 7.34 -8.65 -7.53
C LEU A 168 6.26 -7.82 -6.84
N ILE A 169 5.96 -8.12 -5.57
CA ILE A 169 5.05 -7.31 -4.75
C ILE A 169 5.64 -5.91 -4.52
N GLY A 170 6.95 -5.82 -4.30
CA GLY A 170 7.68 -4.55 -4.23
C GLY A 170 7.61 -3.75 -5.53
N VAL A 171 7.74 -4.41 -6.69
CA VAL A 171 7.58 -3.78 -8.02
C VAL A 171 6.19 -3.22 -8.19
N TYR A 172 5.16 -4.03 -7.93
CA TYR A 172 3.77 -3.56 -7.93
C TYR A 172 3.57 -2.40 -6.94
N GLY A 173 4.17 -2.54 -5.77
CA GLY A 173 4.13 -1.57 -4.69
C GLY A 173 4.74 -0.23 -5.04
N GLY A 174 5.90 -0.21 -5.69
CA GLY A 174 6.52 1.02 -6.18
C GLY A 174 5.79 1.62 -7.38
N TYR A 175 5.09 0.81 -8.17
CA TYR A 175 4.32 1.27 -9.32
C TYR A 175 3.01 1.95 -8.91
N PHE A 176 2.19 1.31 -8.06
CA PHE A 176 0.87 1.81 -7.66
C PHE A 176 0.61 1.80 -6.14
N GLY A 177 1.24 0.89 -5.41
CA GLY A 177 1.15 0.84 -3.94
C GLY A 177 -0.18 0.35 -3.36
N ALA A 178 -1.32 0.59 -4.01
CA ALA A 178 -2.62 0.21 -3.47
C ALA A 178 -2.81 -1.30 -3.42
N GLY A 179 -3.20 -1.84 -2.27
CA GLY A 179 -3.32 -3.28 -2.08
C GLY A 179 -1.99 -4.04 -1.96
N MET A 180 -0.84 -3.36 -2.00
CA MET A 180 0.47 -3.99 -1.82
C MET A 180 0.56 -4.75 -0.49
N GLY A 181 0.08 -4.17 0.61
CA GLY A 181 0.11 -4.83 1.93
C GLY A 181 -0.76 -6.10 1.99
N ILE A 182 -1.82 -6.16 1.16
CA ILE A 182 -2.70 -7.32 1.03
C ILE A 182 -1.95 -8.45 0.32
N LEU A 183 -1.24 -8.13 -0.76
CA LEU A 183 -0.41 -9.10 -1.48
C LEU A 183 0.68 -9.67 -0.57
N MET A 184 1.32 -8.83 0.25
CA MET A 184 2.29 -9.29 1.24
C MET A 184 1.66 -10.25 2.25
N LEU A 185 0.53 -9.89 2.85
CA LEU A 185 -0.16 -10.77 3.80
C LEU A 185 -0.61 -12.08 3.15
N ALA A 186 -1.03 -12.05 1.89
CA ALA A 186 -1.36 -13.25 1.11
C ALA A 186 -0.13 -14.15 0.95
N ALA A 187 0.98 -13.60 0.45
CA ALA A 187 2.22 -14.34 0.23
C ALA A 187 2.76 -14.95 1.53
N LEU A 188 2.75 -14.19 2.64
CA LEU A 188 3.12 -14.69 3.97
C LEU A 188 2.20 -15.81 4.44
N GLY A 189 0.88 -15.69 4.20
CA GLY A 189 -0.09 -16.71 4.56
C GLY A 189 0.08 -18.01 3.77
N PHE A 190 0.40 -17.92 2.47
CA PHE A 190 0.74 -19.08 1.63
C PHE A 190 1.97 -19.84 2.12
N MET A 191 2.84 -19.19 2.89
CA MET A 191 4.06 -19.81 3.44
C MET A 191 3.90 -20.35 4.85
N GLY A 192 2.67 -20.36 5.39
CA GLY A 192 2.39 -20.95 6.69
C GLY A 192 2.64 -20.02 7.88
N PHE A 193 2.86 -18.71 7.67
CA PHE A 193 2.79 -17.76 8.77
C PHE A 193 1.36 -17.70 9.32
N THR A 194 1.22 -17.95 10.61
CA THR A 194 -0.08 -17.97 11.31
C THR A 194 -0.24 -16.79 12.26
N ASN A 195 0.86 -16.25 12.78
CA ASN A 195 0.86 -15.13 13.71
C ASN A 195 0.60 -13.80 12.98
N ILE A 196 -0.62 -13.28 13.14
CA ILE A 196 -1.10 -12.05 12.49
C ILE A 196 -0.24 -10.83 12.84
N HIS A 197 0.26 -10.72 14.08
CA HIS A 197 1.08 -9.57 14.49
C HIS A 197 2.44 -9.58 13.81
N ARG A 198 3.06 -10.77 13.68
CA ARG A 198 4.33 -10.95 12.96
C ARG A 198 4.15 -10.67 11.47
N MET A 199 3.10 -11.20 10.85
CA MET A 199 2.78 -10.92 9.45
C MET A 199 2.57 -9.43 9.19
N ASN A 200 1.85 -8.73 10.09
CA ASN A 200 1.67 -7.29 9.99
C ASN A 200 2.97 -6.51 10.19
N GLY A 201 3.88 -6.97 11.07
CA GLY A 201 5.21 -6.40 11.19
C GLY A 201 6.05 -6.54 9.93
N LEU A 202 6.03 -7.71 9.29
CA LEU A 202 6.76 -7.97 8.05
C LEU A 202 6.17 -7.17 6.87
N LYS A 203 4.84 -7.13 6.78
CA LYS A 203 4.11 -6.26 5.84
C LYS A 203 4.50 -4.80 6.03
N ALA A 204 4.50 -4.31 7.26
CA ALA A 204 4.83 -2.91 7.55
C ALA A 204 6.28 -2.59 7.20
N LEU A 205 7.23 -3.50 7.49
CA LEU A 205 8.62 -3.36 7.10
C LEU A 205 8.77 -3.33 5.57
N GLY A 206 8.29 -4.36 4.87
CA GLY A 206 8.41 -4.47 3.42
C GLY A 206 7.71 -3.33 2.69
N GLY A 207 6.52 -2.94 3.14
CA GLY A 207 5.78 -1.80 2.61
C GLY A 207 6.52 -0.48 2.83
N THR A 208 7.14 -0.28 4.00
CA THR A 208 7.96 0.91 4.27
C THR A 208 9.18 0.94 3.36
N CYS A 209 9.87 -0.19 3.17
CA CYS A 209 11.02 -0.29 2.27
C CYS A 209 10.64 0.05 0.81
N ALA A 210 9.59 -0.57 0.28
CA ALA A 210 9.13 -0.31 -1.09
C ALA A 210 8.69 1.15 -1.26
N ASN A 211 7.88 1.67 -0.32
CA ASN A 211 7.42 3.07 -0.36
C ASN A 211 8.55 4.07 -0.16
N LEU A 212 9.58 3.76 0.63
CA LEU A 212 10.72 4.65 0.82
C LEU A 212 11.43 4.90 -0.51
N MET A 213 11.68 3.83 -1.28
CA MET A 213 12.33 3.94 -2.58
C MET A 213 11.44 4.64 -3.61
N ALA A 214 10.15 4.32 -3.63
CA ALA A 214 9.21 4.97 -4.54
C ALA A 214 9.00 6.45 -4.20
N ALA A 215 8.83 6.78 -2.91
CA ALA A 215 8.71 8.15 -2.43
C ALA A 215 9.98 8.96 -2.73
N ALA A 216 11.17 8.39 -2.53
CA ALA A 216 12.42 9.06 -2.88
C ALA A 216 12.48 9.38 -4.38
N ALA A 217 12.13 8.42 -5.24
CA ALA A 217 12.07 8.63 -6.68
C ALA A 217 11.04 9.70 -7.08
N PHE A 218 9.82 9.66 -6.51
CA PHE A 218 8.78 10.65 -6.81
C PHE A 218 9.07 12.03 -6.25
N ALA A 219 9.68 12.14 -5.07
CA ALA A 219 10.06 13.42 -4.47
C ALA A 219 11.13 14.15 -5.29
N LEU A 220 11.94 13.41 -6.05
CA LEU A 220 12.91 13.94 -7.01
C LEU A 220 12.32 14.22 -8.39
N SER A 221 11.02 13.95 -8.58
CA SER A 221 10.28 14.23 -9.82
C SER A 221 9.34 15.43 -9.64
N ASP A 222 8.89 16.01 -10.75
CA ASP A 222 7.89 17.10 -10.74
C ASP A 222 6.44 16.62 -10.58
N LEU A 223 6.23 15.35 -10.19
CA LEU A 223 4.90 14.74 -10.07
C LEU A 223 4.22 14.97 -8.72
N VAL A 224 4.94 15.49 -7.71
CA VAL A 224 4.42 15.60 -6.34
C VAL A 224 3.73 16.94 -6.12
N ASN A 225 2.45 16.91 -5.74
CA ASN A 225 1.74 18.09 -5.25
C ASN A 225 2.04 18.28 -3.75
N TRP A 226 3.03 19.12 -3.43
CA TRP A 226 3.50 19.33 -2.06
C TRP A 226 2.43 19.86 -1.07
N PRO A 227 1.55 20.81 -1.43
CA PRO A 227 0.44 21.22 -0.56
C PRO A 227 -0.46 20.04 -0.14
N ILE A 228 -0.89 19.22 -1.11
CA ILE A 228 -1.68 18.01 -0.83
C ILE A 228 -0.85 17.02 -0.02
N ALA A 229 0.41 16.78 -0.41
CA ALA A 229 1.29 15.85 0.27
C ALA A 229 1.48 16.22 1.76
N GLY A 230 1.68 17.49 2.07
CA GLY A 230 1.84 17.98 3.45
C GLY A 230 0.61 17.70 4.31
N ALA A 231 -0.59 18.01 3.81
CA ALA A 231 -1.84 17.71 4.50
C ALA A 231 -2.05 16.20 4.68
N MET A 232 -1.79 15.42 3.63
CA MET A 232 -1.83 13.97 3.68
C MET A 232 -0.84 13.40 4.72
N MET A 233 0.39 13.93 4.82
CA MET A 233 1.38 13.47 5.81
C MET A 233 0.89 13.62 7.26
N VAL A 234 0.23 14.75 7.57
CA VAL A 234 -0.37 14.97 8.90
C VAL A 234 -1.38 13.86 9.21
N GLY A 235 -2.31 13.60 8.28
CA GLY A 235 -3.26 12.50 8.41
C GLY A 235 -2.57 11.13 8.50
N ALA A 236 -1.55 10.91 7.66
CA ALA A 236 -0.85 9.64 7.55
C ALA A 236 -0.12 9.26 8.85
N ILE A 237 0.51 10.22 9.53
CA ILE A 237 1.19 10.00 10.82
C ILE A 237 0.17 9.59 11.88
N VAL A 238 -0.91 10.35 12.03
CA VAL A 238 -1.97 10.09 13.02
C VAL A 238 -2.61 8.73 12.77
N GLY A 239 -3.01 8.48 11.52
CA GLY A 239 -3.66 7.23 11.11
C GLY A 239 -2.72 6.02 11.16
N GLY A 240 -1.46 6.18 10.74
CA GLY A 240 -0.51 5.07 10.61
C GLY A 240 -0.09 4.53 11.96
N TYR A 241 0.39 5.42 12.84
CA TYR A 241 0.81 5.05 14.19
C TYR A 241 -0.40 4.70 15.07
N GLY A 242 -1.44 5.55 15.09
CA GLY A 242 -2.66 5.30 15.85
C GLY A 242 -3.38 4.03 15.39
N GLY A 243 -3.47 3.81 14.08
CA GLY A 243 -4.06 2.62 13.48
C GLY A 243 -3.30 1.34 13.82
N SER A 244 -1.97 1.36 13.92
CA SER A 244 -1.19 0.17 14.34
C SER A 244 -1.46 -0.24 15.79
N ARG A 245 -1.68 0.73 16.69
CA ARG A 245 -2.07 0.48 18.10
C ARG A 245 -3.53 0.03 18.19
N LEU A 246 -4.42 0.71 17.45
CA LEU A 246 -5.85 0.45 17.46
C LEU A 246 -6.22 -0.86 16.74
N ALA A 247 -5.39 -1.32 15.80
CA ALA A 247 -5.52 -2.61 15.10
C ALA A 247 -5.65 -3.80 16.06
N GLN A 248 -5.14 -3.67 17.29
CA GLN A 248 -5.23 -4.69 18.33
C GLN A 248 -6.62 -4.74 19.00
N ARG A 249 -7.45 -3.71 18.81
CA ARG A 249 -8.77 -3.55 19.47
C ARG A 249 -9.94 -3.47 18.48
N VAL A 250 -9.68 -3.20 17.21
CA VAL A 250 -10.70 -3.09 16.17
C VAL A 250 -10.86 -4.41 15.42
N SER A 251 -12.11 -4.79 15.17
CA SER A 251 -12.43 -5.97 14.37
C SER A 251 -11.93 -5.79 12.93
N GLN A 252 -11.02 -6.69 12.55
CA GLN A 252 -10.44 -6.79 11.21
C GLN A 252 -11.50 -6.97 10.12
N GLU A 253 -12.63 -7.60 10.46
CA GLU A 253 -13.73 -7.85 9.53
C GLU A 253 -14.38 -6.54 9.06
N TRP A 254 -14.58 -5.58 9.97
CA TRP A 254 -15.17 -4.29 9.62
C TRP A 254 -14.28 -3.50 8.69
N VAL A 255 -12.99 -3.37 9.02
CA VAL A 255 -12.00 -2.69 8.18
C VAL A 255 -11.93 -3.32 6.80
N ARG A 256 -11.95 -4.65 6.74
CA ARG A 256 -11.97 -5.39 5.48
C ARG A 256 -13.21 -5.06 4.64
N ARG A 257 -14.41 -5.10 5.23
CA ARG A 257 -15.65 -4.76 4.50
C ARG A 257 -15.61 -3.35 3.97
N THR A 258 -15.12 -2.40 4.76
CA THR A 258 -14.97 -0.99 4.35
C THR A 258 -14.01 -0.86 3.16
N ILE A 259 -12.82 -1.48 3.20
CA ILE A 259 -11.88 -1.47 2.06
C ILE A 259 -12.53 -2.05 0.81
N ILE A 260 -13.26 -3.17 0.91
CA ILE A 260 -13.91 -3.81 -0.23
C ILE A 260 -14.97 -2.89 -0.85
N MET A 261 -15.84 -2.32 -0.01
CA MET A 261 -16.90 -1.42 -0.46
C MET A 261 -16.32 -0.20 -1.17
N ILE A 262 -15.31 0.44 -0.59
CA ILE A 262 -14.65 1.61 -1.17
C ILE A 262 -13.95 1.23 -2.47
N GLY A 263 -13.15 0.15 -2.48
CA GLY A 263 -12.41 -0.29 -3.65
C GLY A 263 -13.30 -0.62 -4.84
N LEU A 264 -14.42 -1.31 -4.61
CA LEU A 264 -15.41 -1.61 -5.65
C LEU A 264 -16.11 -0.34 -6.13
N ALA A 265 -16.59 0.50 -5.22
CA ALA A 265 -17.28 1.74 -5.57
C ALA A 265 -16.37 2.68 -6.36
N SER A 266 -15.13 2.87 -5.91
CA SER A 266 -14.13 3.68 -6.59
C SER A 266 -13.76 3.08 -7.95
N GLY A 267 -13.46 1.79 -8.03
CA GLY A 267 -13.10 1.15 -9.29
C GLY A 267 -14.20 1.25 -10.36
N ILE A 268 -15.46 1.01 -9.97
CA ILE A 268 -16.62 1.14 -10.86
C ILE A 268 -16.80 2.60 -11.28
N TRP A 269 -16.71 3.55 -10.35
CA TRP A 269 -16.81 4.97 -10.64
C TRP A 269 -15.72 5.43 -11.63
N MET A 270 -14.48 4.96 -11.46
CA MET A 270 -13.39 5.31 -12.36
C MET A 270 -13.56 4.73 -13.77
N LEU A 271 -14.08 3.50 -13.89
CA LEU A 271 -14.46 2.93 -15.19
C LEU A 271 -15.57 3.74 -15.84
N ALA A 272 -16.63 4.07 -15.10
CA ALA A 272 -17.76 4.84 -15.62
C ALA A 272 -17.33 6.25 -16.07
N ARG A 273 -16.37 6.87 -15.36
CA ARG A 273 -15.81 8.17 -15.74
C ARG A 273 -14.92 8.08 -16.98
N GLY A 274 -14.12 7.03 -17.14
CA GLY A 274 -13.23 6.85 -18.30
C GLY A 274 -13.96 6.46 -19.59
N MET A 275 -15.25 6.09 -19.50
CA MET A 275 -16.11 5.79 -20.65
C MET A 275 -16.85 7.02 -21.23
N ASN A 276 -16.80 8.16 -20.54
CA ASN A 276 -17.42 9.43 -20.92
C ASN A 276 -16.38 10.46 -21.37
#